data_AF-A0A502FT79-F1
#
_entry.id   AF-A0A502FT79-F1
#
_cell.length_a   1.000
_cell.length_b   1.000
_cell.length_c   1.000
_cell.angle_alpha   90.00
_cell.angle_beta   90.00
_cell.angle_gamma   90.00
#
_symmetry.space_group_name_H-M   'P 1'
#
loop_
_entity.id
_entity.type
_entity.pdbx_description
1 polymer ?
#
loop_
_entity_poly.entity_id
_entity_poly.type
_entity_poly.pdbx_seq_one_letter_code
_entity_poly.pdbx_strand_id
1 'polypeptide(L)'
;MGWLDAVYPDDRDHTVGAWHRSTAVGESYEVEYRLFHAAYGAHRWTLVRAVPLSGADGRLRGWVGMNTDVHDRRVAEERQTLLAREVDHRAKNVLAVVQSILRLTRAPDIRAYREAAEGRVAALARAHTLLAHDNWIGAGLRAILACPPSGLMRQAGMVEERRVSGSS
;
A
#
# COMPACT_ATOMS: atom_id res chain seq x y z
N MET A 1 -40.28 -9.39 0.42
CA MET A 1 -39.43 -9.26 -0.78
C MET A 1 -38.48 -10.45 -0.82
N GLY A 2 -38.87 -11.58 -1.43
CA GLY A 2 -38.10 -12.84 -1.34
C GLY A 2 -36.69 -12.79 -1.94
N TRP A 3 -36.33 -11.73 -2.65
CA TRP A 3 -34.98 -11.54 -3.17
C TRP A 3 -33.97 -11.10 -2.09
N LEU A 4 -34.43 -10.55 -0.95
CA LEU A 4 -33.54 -10.12 0.14
C LEU A 4 -32.85 -11.29 0.86
N ASP A 5 -33.38 -12.50 0.72
CA ASP A 5 -32.78 -13.70 1.32
C ASP A 5 -31.41 -14.01 0.70
N ALA A 6 -31.21 -13.63 -0.57
CA ALA A 6 -29.92 -13.74 -1.25
C ALA A 6 -28.96 -12.58 -0.95
N VAL A 7 -29.42 -11.52 -0.29
CA VAL A 7 -28.58 -10.37 0.08
C VAL A 7 -27.93 -10.63 1.43
N TYR A 8 -26.63 -10.35 1.52
CA TYR A 8 -25.88 -10.44 2.77
C TYR A 8 -26.56 -9.59 3.86
N PRO A 9 -26.74 -10.10 5.09
CA PRO A 9 -27.56 -9.46 6.12
C PRO A 9 -27.28 -7.97 6.33
N ASP A 10 -26.01 -7.59 6.44
CA ASP A 10 -25.59 -6.21 6.72
C ASP A 10 -25.90 -5.24 5.56
N ASP A 11 -26.08 -5.75 4.34
CA ASP A 11 -26.29 -4.92 3.15
C ASP A 11 -27.80 -4.69 2.88
N ARG A 12 -28.70 -5.37 3.61
CA ARG A 12 -30.14 -5.40 3.34
C ARG A 12 -30.80 -4.03 3.50
N ASP A 13 -30.57 -3.35 4.61
CA ASP A 13 -31.22 -2.08 4.92
C ASP A 13 -30.87 -1.00 3.90
N HIS A 14 -29.59 -0.92 3.54
CA HIS A 14 -29.10 -0.01 2.52
C HIS A 14 -29.73 -0.30 1.15
N THR A 15 -29.72 -1.56 0.75
CA THR A 15 -30.23 -2.08 -0.52
C THR A 15 -31.73 -1.82 -0.67
N VAL A 16 -32.53 -2.07 0.37
CA VAL A 16 -33.97 -1.80 0.40
C VAL A 16 -34.25 -0.30 0.35
N GLY A 17 -33.51 0.50 1.12
CA GLY A 17 -33.66 1.95 1.11
C GLY A 17 -33.39 2.56 -0.27
N ALA A 18 -32.34 2.09 -0.96
CA ALA A 18 -32.03 2.51 -2.32
C ALA A 18 -33.12 2.11 -3.32
N TRP A 19 -33.63 0.88 -3.21
CA TRP A 19 -34.72 0.40 -4.06
C TRP A 19 -36.00 1.25 -3.91
N HIS A 20 -36.39 1.57 -2.68
CA HIS A 20 -37.55 2.42 -2.42
C HIS A 20 -37.40 3.84 -2.99
N ARG A 21 -36.20 4.44 -2.90
CA ARG A 21 -35.94 5.75 -3.51
C ARG A 21 -36.08 5.71 -5.03
N SER A 22 -35.43 4.76 -5.69
CA SER A 22 -35.49 4.62 -7.16
C SER A 22 -36.91 4.36 -7.64
N THR A 23 -37.68 3.52 -6.95
CA THR A 23 -39.06 3.21 -7.32
C THR A 23 -40.05 4.34 -7.04
N ALA A 24 -39.82 5.18 -6.02
CA ALA A 24 -40.66 6.33 -5.73
C ALA A 24 -40.53 7.44 -6.79
N VAL A 25 -39.33 7.66 -7.32
CA VAL A 25 -39.06 8.72 -8.31
C VAL A 25 -39.17 8.20 -9.75
N GLY A 26 -39.04 6.89 -9.97
CA GLY A 26 -38.98 6.30 -11.30
C GLY A 26 -37.63 6.52 -11.97
N GLU A 27 -36.55 6.52 -11.20
CA GLU A 27 -35.17 6.67 -11.68
C GLU A 27 -34.42 5.35 -11.63
N SER A 28 -33.32 5.25 -12.38
CA SER A 28 -32.46 4.06 -12.34
C SER A 28 -32.01 3.72 -10.92
N TYR A 29 -32.02 2.44 -10.59
CA TYR A 29 -31.43 1.85 -9.41
C TYR A 29 -30.02 1.37 -9.73
N GLU A 30 -29.03 1.78 -8.95
CA GLU A 30 -27.65 1.31 -9.08
C GLU A 30 -27.00 1.24 -7.69
N VAL A 31 -26.60 0.04 -7.28
CA VAL A 31 -25.91 -0.20 -6.01
C VAL A 31 -24.95 -1.39 -6.15
N GLU A 32 -23.92 -1.42 -5.31
CA GLU A 32 -23.10 -2.60 -5.09
C GLU A 32 -23.39 -3.20 -3.72
N TYR A 33 -23.74 -4.48 -3.68
CA TYR A 33 -23.91 -5.22 -2.44
C TYR A 33 -23.49 -6.68 -2.59
N ARG A 34 -23.34 -7.38 -1.47
CA ARG A 34 -23.00 -8.79 -1.47
C ARG A 34 -24.25 -9.62 -1.71
N LEU A 35 -24.30 -10.27 -2.87
CA LEU A 35 -25.34 -11.21 -3.26
C LEU A 35 -24.81 -12.63 -3.11
N PHE A 36 -25.65 -13.60 -2.73
CA PHE A 36 -25.27 -15.00 -2.68
C PHE A 36 -25.17 -15.56 -4.11
N HIS A 37 -23.99 -16.06 -4.47
CA HIS A 37 -23.75 -16.70 -5.75
C HIS A 37 -23.64 -18.22 -5.55
N ALA A 38 -24.67 -18.95 -5.99
CA ALA A 38 -24.75 -20.40 -5.83
C ALA A 38 -23.57 -21.15 -6.48
N ALA A 39 -23.07 -20.66 -7.62
CA ALA A 39 -21.92 -21.24 -8.31
C ALA A 39 -20.62 -21.25 -7.45
N TYR A 40 -20.52 -20.33 -6.49
CA TYR A 40 -19.36 -20.21 -5.59
C TYR A 40 -19.70 -20.60 -4.14
N GLY A 41 -20.97 -20.87 -3.82
CA GLY A 41 -21.43 -21.13 -2.46
C GLY A 41 -21.16 -19.98 -1.48
N ALA A 42 -21.01 -18.76 -1.97
CA ALA A 42 -20.55 -17.63 -1.18
C ALA A 42 -21.25 -16.32 -1.57
N HIS A 43 -21.25 -15.36 -0.65
CA HIS A 43 -21.66 -14.00 -0.95
C HIS A 43 -20.54 -13.26 -1.69
N ARG A 44 -20.84 -12.70 -2.86
CA ARG A 44 -19.89 -11.97 -3.70
C ARG A 44 -20.42 -10.59 -4.03
N TRP A 45 -19.51 -9.64 -4.17
CA TRP A 45 -19.86 -8.26 -4.50
C TRP A 45 -20.44 -8.22 -5.91
N THR A 46 -21.64 -7.68 -6.01
CA THR A 46 -22.42 -7.63 -7.24
C THR A 46 -22.86 -6.20 -7.47
N LEU A 47 -22.56 -5.68 -8.65
CA LEU A 47 -23.13 -4.44 -9.13
C LEU A 47 -24.53 -4.75 -9.67
N VAL A 48 -25.54 -4.19 -9.03
CA VAL A 48 -26.93 -4.35 -9.42
C VAL A 48 -27.45 -3.05 -9.98
N ARG A 49 -27.88 -3.12 -11.25
CA ARG A 49 -28.50 -2.02 -11.97
C ARG A 49 -29.92 -2.39 -12.34
N ALA A 50 -30.87 -1.49 -12.20
CA ALA A 50 -32.21 -1.65 -12.75
C ALA A 50 -32.75 -0.34 -13.30
N VAL A 51 -33.46 -0.40 -14.43
CA VAL A 51 -34.10 0.76 -15.04
C VAL A 51 -35.61 0.52 -15.18
N PRO A 52 -36.43 1.58 -15.04
CA PRO A 52 -37.86 1.47 -15.22
C PRO A 52 -38.20 1.24 -16.69
N LEU A 53 -39.19 0.40 -16.93
CA LEU A 53 -39.81 0.20 -18.24
C LEU A 53 -41.15 0.92 -18.26
N SER A 54 -41.26 1.99 -19.05
CA SER A 54 -42.51 2.74 -19.23
C SER A 54 -43.27 2.23 -20.46
N GLY A 55 -44.59 2.14 -20.35
CA GLY A 55 -45.48 1.87 -21.48
C GLY A 55 -45.62 3.07 -22.41
N ALA A 56 -46.25 2.86 -23.57
CA ALA A 56 -46.55 3.92 -24.53
C ALA A 56 -47.47 5.03 -23.96
N ASP A 57 -48.17 4.74 -22.87
CA ASP A 57 -49.01 5.65 -22.08
C ASP A 57 -48.23 6.41 -20.99
N GLY A 58 -46.90 6.26 -20.94
CA GLY A 58 -46.03 6.86 -19.93
C GLY A 58 -46.12 6.20 -18.55
N ARG A 59 -46.92 5.14 -18.38
CA ARG A 59 -47.08 4.44 -17.10
C ARG A 59 -45.98 3.41 -16.90
N LEU A 60 -45.47 3.30 -15.68
CA LEU A 60 -44.51 2.28 -15.29
C LEU A 60 -45.12 0.87 -15.45
N ARG A 61 -44.53 0.06 -16.32
CA ARG A 61 -44.92 -1.34 -16.57
C ARG A 61 -44.07 -2.35 -15.80
N GLY A 62 -42.86 -1.98 -15.42
CA GLY A 62 -41.97 -2.86 -14.68
C GLY A 62 -40.56 -2.31 -14.60
N TRP A 63 -39.63 -3.18 -14.20
CA TRP A 63 -38.21 -2.86 -14.10
C TRP A 63 -37.42 -3.97 -14.78
N VAL A 64 -36.38 -3.59 -15.53
CA VAL A 64 -35.39 -4.54 -16.04
C VAL A 64 -34.10 -4.35 -15.26
N GLY A 65 -33.55 -5.45 -14.74
CA GLY A 65 -32.36 -5.45 -13.90
C GLY A 65 -31.22 -6.27 -14.52
N MET A 66 -30.00 -5.94 -14.13
CA MET A 66 -28.77 -6.65 -14.44
C MET A 66 -27.92 -6.78 -13.18
N ASN A 67 -27.37 -7.97 -12.98
CA ASN A 67 -26.46 -8.29 -11.89
C ASN A 67 -25.10 -8.65 -12.49
N THR A 68 -24.08 -7.86 -12.17
CA THR A 68 -22.70 -8.09 -12.62
C THR A 68 -21.85 -8.48 -11.42
N ASP A 69 -21.25 -9.67 -11.43
CA ASP A 69 -20.24 -10.04 -10.42
C ASP A 69 -19.01 -9.12 -10.58
N VAL A 70 -18.68 -8.39 -9.53
CA VAL A 70 -17.55 -7.46 -9.47
C VAL A 70 -16.60 -7.79 -8.32
N HIS A 71 -16.74 -8.98 -7.73
CA HIS A 71 -16.00 -9.36 -6.51
C HIS A 71 -14.50 -9.33 -6.69
N ASP A 72 -13.97 -9.95 -7.74
CA ASP A 72 -12.52 -10.02 -7.94
C ASP A 72 -11.92 -8.63 -8.18
N ARG A 73 -12.64 -7.77 -8.92
CA ARG A 73 -12.26 -6.36 -9.10
C ARG A 73 -12.19 -5.63 -7.77
N ARG A 74 -13.25 -5.72 -6.96
CA ARG A 74 -13.32 -4.99 -5.69
C ARG A 74 -12.27 -5.48 -4.69
N VAL A 75 -12.07 -6.79 -4.58
CA VAL A 75 -11.03 -7.38 -3.73
C VAL A 75 -9.64 -6.92 -4.17
N ALA A 76 -9.39 -6.82 -5.49
CA ALA A 76 -8.13 -6.29 -6.00
C ALA A 76 -7.94 -4.80 -5.66
N GLU A 77 -8.97 -3.97 -5.80
CA GLU A 77 -8.96 -2.54 -5.44
C GLU A 77 -8.72 -2.33 -3.94
N GLU A 78 -9.40 -3.11 -3.09
CA GLU A 78 -9.22 -3.09 -1.63
C GLU A 78 -7.78 -3.48 -1.26
N ARG A 79 -7.24 -4.53 -1.89
CA ARG A 79 -5.85 -4.96 -1.69
C ARG A 79 -4.85 -3.89 -2.13
N GLN A 80 -5.06 -3.27 -3.29
CA GLN A 80 -4.21 -2.17 -3.77
C GLN A 80 -4.21 -0.99 -2.80
N THR A 81 -5.39 -0.62 -2.28
CA THR A 81 -5.55 0.46 -1.31
C THR A 81 -4.80 0.16 -0.01
N LEU A 82 -4.91 -1.08 0.49
CA LEU A 82 -4.18 -1.51 1.69
C LEU A 82 -2.66 -1.44 1.50
N LEU A 83 -2.17 -1.94 0.36
CA LEU A 83 -0.73 -1.88 0.04
C LEU A 83 -0.24 -0.44 -0.09
N ALA A 84 -1.01 0.45 -0.71
CA ALA A 84 -0.66 1.86 -0.83
C ALA A 84 -0.56 2.54 0.55
N ARG A 85 -1.50 2.24 1.46
CA ARG A 85 -1.46 2.74 2.86
C ARG A 85 -0.24 2.24 3.62
N GLU A 86 0.12 0.96 3.45
CA GLU A 86 1.29 0.38 4.10
C GLU A 86 2.60 1.05 3.60
N VAL A 87 2.71 1.31 2.29
CA VAL A 87 3.85 2.04 1.71
C VAL A 87 3.94 3.46 2.27
N ASP A 88 2.83 4.20 2.31
CA ASP A 88 2.78 5.56 2.86
C ASP A 88 3.19 5.59 4.35
N HIS A 89 2.68 4.64 5.14
CA HIS A 89 3.06 4.49 6.54
C HIS A 89 4.56 4.21 6.70
N ARG A 90 5.13 3.29 5.91
CA ARG A 90 6.57 2.99 5.95
C ARG A 90 7.41 4.19 5.54
N ALA A 91 7.00 4.92 4.51
CA ALA A 91 7.70 6.14 4.07
C ALA A 91 7.75 7.18 5.20
N LYS A 92 6.61 7.42 5.88
CA LYS A 92 6.55 8.33 7.05
C LYS A 92 7.48 7.89 8.17
N ASN A 93 7.53 6.60 8.47
CA ASN A 93 8.43 6.06 9.50
C ASN A 93 9.91 6.28 9.14
N VAL A 94 10.32 6.03 7.89
CA VAL A 94 11.70 6.29 7.44
C VAL A 94 12.04 7.77 7.52
N LEU A 95 11.13 8.65 7.10
CA LEU A 95 11.32 10.10 7.22
C LEU A 95 11.49 10.54 8.67
N ALA A 96 10.71 9.99 9.60
CA ALA A 96 10.86 10.28 11.03
C ALA A 96 12.23 9.83 11.57
N VAL A 97 12.76 8.69 11.11
CA VAL A 97 14.12 8.25 11.46
C VAL A 97 15.18 9.18 10.88
N VAL A 98 15.05 9.59 9.62
CA VAL A 98 15.97 10.55 8.99
C VAL A 98 15.95 11.89 9.73
N GLN A 99 14.78 12.41 10.07
CA GLN A 99 14.64 13.62 10.89
C GLN A 99 15.33 13.47 12.25
N SER A 100 15.20 12.29 12.88
CA SER A 100 15.87 11.98 14.15
C SER A 100 17.39 11.95 14.00
N ILE A 101 17.91 11.36 12.91
CA ILE A 101 19.35 11.35 12.59
C ILE A 101 19.86 12.79 12.47
N LEU A 102 19.17 13.65 11.72
CA LEU A 102 19.56 15.04 11.57
C LEU A 102 19.55 15.76 12.92
N ARG A 103 18.44 15.69 13.66
CA ARG A 103 18.26 16.41 14.93
C ARG A 103 19.24 15.97 16.03
N LEU A 104 19.63 14.70 16.06
CA LEU A 104 20.48 14.13 17.10
C LEU A 104 21.96 14.08 16.72
N THR A 105 22.31 14.34 15.45
CA THR A 105 23.72 14.38 15.04
C THR A 105 24.41 15.59 15.64
N ARG A 106 25.44 15.34 16.47
CA ARG A 106 26.32 16.37 17.01
C ARG A 106 27.68 16.30 16.31
N ALA A 107 28.25 17.45 15.99
CA ALA A 107 29.56 17.59 15.36
C ALA A 107 30.14 18.99 15.66
N PRO A 108 31.48 19.14 15.63
CA PRO A 108 32.14 20.40 15.97
C PRO A 108 31.96 21.50 14.91
N ASP A 109 31.71 21.11 13.66
CA ASP A 109 31.51 22.03 12.53
C ASP A 109 30.54 21.43 11.50
N ILE A 110 30.16 22.24 10.51
CA ILE A 110 29.20 21.86 9.47
C ILE A 110 29.71 20.74 8.55
N ARG A 111 31.03 20.66 8.31
CA ARG A 111 31.62 19.62 7.45
C ARG A 111 31.53 18.27 8.16
N ALA A 112 31.93 18.21 9.43
CA ALA A 112 31.83 17.02 10.26
C ALA A 112 30.37 16.61 10.50
N TYR A 113 29.45 17.58 10.66
CA TYR A 113 28.02 17.30 10.77
C TYR A 113 27.48 16.62 9.51
N ARG A 114 27.79 17.19 8.34
CA ARG A 114 27.37 16.65 7.04
C ARG A 114 27.86 15.22 6.86
N GLU A 115 29.16 14.98 7.09
CA GLU A 115 29.77 13.66 6.96
C GLU A 115 29.10 12.64 7.90
N ALA A 116 28.87 13.01 9.16
CA ALA A 116 28.26 12.11 10.13
C ALA A 116 26.77 11.82 9.82
N ALA A 117 26.00 12.83 9.40
CA ALA A 117 24.59 12.68 9.05
C ALA A 117 24.41 11.84 7.78
N GLU A 118 25.15 12.15 6.70
CA GLU A 118 25.15 11.39 5.46
C GLU A 118 25.59 9.94 5.71
N GLY A 119 26.63 9.73 6.53
CA GLY A 119 27.11 8.41 6.90
C GLY A 119 26.07 7.54 7.60
N ARG A 120 25.30 8.13 8.53
CA ARG A 120 24.20 7.43 9.24
C ARG A 120 23.03 7.10 8.32
N VAL A 121 22.61 8.04 7.46
CA VAL A 121 21.55 7.80 6.47
C VAL A 121 21.98 6.71 5.49
N ALA A 122 23.23 6.74 5.02
CA ALA A 122 23.77 5.70 4.16
C ALA A 122 23.83 4.33 4.84
N ALA A 123 24.19 4.26 6.13
CA ALA A 123 24.17 3.02 6.90
C ALA A 123 22.75 2.45 7.04
N LEU A 124 21.76 3.31 7.33
CA LEU A 124 20.35 2.92 7.38
C LEU A 124 19.85 2.39 6.04
N ALA A 125 20.18 3.04 4.93
CA ALA A 125 19.81 2.60 3.59
C ALA A 125 20.37 1.21 3.27
N ARG A 126 21.63 0.95 3.60
CA ARG A 126 22.26 -0.37 3.39
C ARG A 126 21.60 -1.47 4.23
N ALA A 127 21.31 -1.19 5.50
CA ALA A 127 20.57 -2.11 6.36
C ALA A 127 19.18 -2.44 5.76
N HIS A 128 18.49 -1.43 5.22
CA HIS A 128 17.20 -1.62 4.56
C HIS A 128 17.31 -2.48 3.29
N THR A 129 18.35 -2.28 2.46
CA THR A 129 18.59 -3.11 1.27
C THR A 129 18.86 -4.58 1.63
N LEU A 130 19.67 -4.83 2.66
CA LEU A 130 19.97 -6.18 3.13
C LEU A 130 18.70 -6.92 3.61
N LEU A 131 17.87 -6.26 4.41
CA LEU A 131 16.62 -6.85 4.91
C LEU A 131 15.60 -7.10 3.80
N ALA A 132 15.56 -6.23 2.79
CA ALA A 132 14.67 -6.40 1.63
C ALA A 132 15.09 -7.59 0.76
N HIS A 133 16.39 -7.88 0.64
CA HIS A 133 16.90 -9.01 -0.13
C HIS A 133 16.58 -10.36 0.54
N ASP A 134 16.61 -10.42 1.87
CA ASP A 134 16.36 -11.65 2.65
C ASP A 134 14.88 -11.79 3.09
N ASN A 135 13.96 -11.20 2.32
CA ASN A 135 12.51 -11.25 2.52
C ASN A 135 12.05 -10.94 3.97
N TRP A 136 12.76 -10.02 4.65
CA TRP A 136 12.50 -9.63 6.04
C TRP A 136 12.61 -10.77 7.08
N ILE A 137 13.21 -11.91 6.73
CA ILE A 137 13.42 -13.05 7.64
C ILE A 137 14.63 -12.78 8.58
N GLY A 138 15.43 -11.76 8.25
CA GLY A 138 16.57 -11.29 9.02
C GLY A 138 17.83 -11.27 8.17
N ALA A 139 18.81 -10.42 8.54
CA ALA A 139 20.13 -10.44 7.94
C ALA A 139 21.12 -11.08 8.93
N GLY A 140 21.94 -12.01 8.46
CA GLY A 140 23.00 -12.58 9.29
C GLY A 140 23.95 -11.48 9.80
N LEU A 141 24.28 -11.46 11.09
CA LEU A 141 25.10 -10.41 11.72
C LEU A 141 26.43 -10.15 10.98
N ARG A 142 27.02 -11.19 10.38
CA ARG A 142 28.22 -11.04 9.55
C ARG A 142 27.99 -10.22 8.28
N ALA A 143 26.83 -10.30 7.64
CA ALA A 143 26.49 -9.51 6.45
C ALA A 143 26.32 -8.02 6.80
N ILE A 144 25.81 -7.72 8.00
CA ILE A 144 25.69 -6.36 8.51
C ILE A 144 27.09 -5.78 8.82
N LEU A 145 27.97 -6.57 9.45
CA LEU A 145 29.33 -6.16 9.81
C LEU A 145 30.29 -6.05 8.61
N ALA A 146 30.10 -6.87 7.58
CA ALA A 146 30.91 -6.85 6.35
C ALA A 146 30.60 -5.66 5.43
N CYS A 147 29.66 -4.78 5.81
CA CYS A 147 29.32 -3.58 5.07
C CYS A 147 30.11 -2.38 5.64
N PRO A 148 31.29 -2.04 5.08
CA PRO A 148 32.18 -1.08 5.71
C PRO A 148 31.58 0.35 5.67
N PRO A 149 31.80 1.17 6.72
CA PRO A 149 31.48 2.58 6.66
C PRO A 149 32.41 3.25 5.64
N SER A 150 31.83 3.82 4.60
CA SER A 150 32.51 4.39 3.42
C SER A 150 33.41 5.61 3.69
N GLY A 151 33.81 5.87 4.94
CA GLY A 151 34.69 6.99 5.33
C GLY A 151 36.13 6.62 5.69
N LEU A 152 36.47 5.35 5.91
CA LEU A 152 37.76 4.98 6.52
C LEU A 152 38.89 4.54 5.55
N MET A 153 38.65 4.51 4.24
CA MET A 153 39.66 4.01 3.28
C MET A 153 40.60 5.05 2.67
N ARG A 154 40.55 6.34 3.08
CA ARG A 154 41.34 7.39 2.42
C ARG A 154 42.55 7.95 3.18
N GLN A 155 42.97 7.35 4.31
CA GLN A 155 44.09 7.90 5.09
C GLN A 155 45.19 6.91 5.54
N ALA A 156 45.12 5.63 5.16
CA ALA A 156 46.12 4.63 5.58
C ALA A 156 47.15 4.24 4.49
N GLY A 157 47.17 4.92 3.33
CA GLY A 157 47.94 4.47 2.16
C GLY A 157 49.06 5.38 1.67
N MET A 158 49.52 6.36 2.44
CA MET A 158 50.50 7.34 1.90
C MET A 158 51.51 7.88 2.91
N VAL A 159 52.12 7.03 3.75
CA VAL A 159 53.36 7.39 4.48
C VAL A 159 54.25 6.16 4.69
N GLU A 160 54.66 5.43 3.64
CA GLU A 160 55.78 4.49 3.79
C GLU A 160 56.46 4.12 2.47
N GLU A 161 57.08 5.09 1.78
CA GLU A 161 58.00 4.75 0.67
C GLU A 161 59.11 5.79 0.40
N ARG A 162 59.60 6.49 1.45
CA ARG A 162 60.84 7.28 1.33
C ARG A 162 61.75 7.10 2.53
N ARG A 163 62.76 6.24 2.32
CA ARG A 163 64.06 6.00 3.00
C ARG A 163 64.18 4.49 3.14
N VAL A 164 65.02 3.81 2.37
CA VAL A 164 66.47 3.61 2.49
C VAL A 164 66.83 2.80 1.22
N SER A 165 67.89 2.96 0.43
CA SER A 165 69.25 3.49 0.55
C SER A 165 69.84 3.59 -0.87
N GLY A 166 70.64 4.63 -1.13
CA GLY A 166 71.76 4.50 -2.06
C GLY A 166 72.99 3.98 -1.30
N SER A 167 73.82 3.17 -1.95
CA SER A 167 75.29 3.23 -1.92
C SER A 167 75.88 2.05 -2.69
N SER A 168 76.85 2.42 -3.54
CA SER A 168 77.89 1.60 -4.19
C SER A 168 77.55 0.93 -5.51
#